data_AF-A0A565EBA2-F1
#
_entry.id   AF-A0A565EBA2-F1
#
_cell.length_a   1.000
_cell.length_b   1.000
_cell.length_c   1.000
_cell.angle_alpha   90.00
_cell.angle_beta   90.00
_cell.angle_gamma   90.00
#
_symmetry.space_group_name_H-M   'P 1'
#
loop_
_entity.id
_entity.type
_entity.pdbx_description
1 polymer ?
#
loop_
_entity_poly.entity_id
_entity_poly.type
_entity_poly.pdbx_seq_one_letter_code
_entity_poly.pdbx_strand_id
1 'polypeptide(L)'
;MNLEPGEFRVIPSERIDKFYLTTHNIPLSLLISYLDKWVGKTILIGIQPERMEDFQRISKRLQDSARNIIEILKKKKFQELRELS
;
A
#
# COMPACT_ATOMS: atom_id res chain seq x y z
N MET A 1 6.34 -2.86 7.07
CA MET A 1 5.57 -4.10 7.28
C MET A 1 6.44 -5.28 7.73
N ASN A 2 7.78 -5.12 7.80
CA ASN A 2 8.71 -6.19 8.16
C ASN A 2 8.56 -7.44 7.27
N LEU A 3 8.33 -7.19 5.98
CA LEU A 3 8.27 -8.21 4.93
C LEU A 3 9.55 -8.15 4.11
N GLU A 4 9.72 -9.11 3.23
CA GLU A 4 10.77 -9.03 2.21
C GLU A 4 10.54 -7.83 1.27
N PRO A 5 11.61 -7.15 0.82
CA PRO A 5 11.48 -6.08 -0.16
C PRO A 5 10.67 -6.48 -1.39
N GLY A 6 9.78 -5.59 -1.85
CA GLY A 6 8.86 -5.84 -2.96
C GLY A 6 7.63 -6.65 -2.58
N GLU A 7 7.53 -7.26 -1.40
CA GLU A 7 6.25 -7.83 -1.00
C GLU A 7 5.19 -6.75 -0.83
N PHE A 8 3.96 -7.08 -1.24
CA PHE A 8 2.82 -6.19 -1.08
C PHE A 8 1.69 -6.86 -0.31
N ARG A 9 0.91 -6.05 0.41
CA ARG A 9 -0.26 -6.47 1.17
C ARG A 9 -1.35 -5.40 1.13
N VAL A 10 -2.60 -5.84 1.26
CA VAL A 10 -3.68 -4.94 1.63
C VAL A 10 -3.50 -4.57 3.10
N ILE A 11 -3.43 -3.28 3.38
CA ILE A 11 -3.29 -2.76 4.74
C ILE A 11 -4.70 -2.58 5.31
N PRO A 12 -5.06 -3.29 6.39
CA PRO A 12 -6.35 -3.09 7.06
C PRO A 12 -6.43 -1.71 7.71
N SER A 13 -7.65 -1.15 7.76
CA SER A 13 -7.95 0.19 8.30
C SER A 13 -7.36 0.41 9.69
N GLU A 14 -7.43 -0.61 10.54
CA GLU A 14 -7.02 -0.56 11.96
C GLU A 14 -5.50 -0.46 12.11
N ARG A 15 -4.74 -0.73 11.05
CA ARG A 15 -3.27 -0.63 11.05
C ARG A 15 -2.74 0.67 10.46
N ILE A 16 -3.58 1.47 9.81
CA ILE A 16 -3.13 2.69 9.10
C ILE A 16 -2.54 3.71 10.08
N ASP A 17 -3.15 3.88 11.26
CA ASP A 17 -2.66 4.80 12.29
C ASP A 17 -1.28 4.42 12.85
N LYS A 18 -0.87 3.15 12.74
CA LYS A 18 0.43 2.67 13.23
C LYS A 18 1.57 2.87 12.23
N PHE A 19 1.27 3.10 10.94
CA PHE A 19 2.27 3.11 9.87
C PHE A 19 2.62 4.50 9.33
N TYR A 20 1.79 5.52 9.56
CA TYR A 20 1.87 6.80 8.82
C TYR A 20 1.88 8.04 9.71
N LEU A 21 2.67 8.02 10.77
CA LEU A 21 3.03 9.23 11.53
C LEU A 21 4.04 10.07 10.72
N THR A 22 3.57 10.81 9.72
CA THR A 22 4.40 11.85 9.06
C THR A 22 3.98 13.20 9.60
N THR A 23 4.92 13.97 10.14
CA THR A 23 4.68 15.26 10.83
C THR A 23 4.47 16.46 9.90
N HIS A 24 4.38 16.26 8.59
CA HIS A 24 4.28 17.35 7.61
C HIS A 24 3.06 17.27 6.66
N ASN A 25 2.16 16.30 6.83
CA ASN A 25 1.00 16.11 5.92
C ASN A 25 -0.27 15.65 6.67
N ILE A 26 -1.43 15.76 5.99
CA ILE A 26 -2.69 15.14 6.43
C ILE A 26 -2.44 13.65 6.70
N PRO A 27 -2.80 13.12 7.89
CA PRO A 27 -2.67 11.70 8.18
C PRO A 27 -3.40 10.86 7.14
N LEU A 28 -2.74 9.82 6.61
CA LEU A 28 -3.34 8.94 5.60
C LEU A 28 -4.65 8.31 6.10
N SER A 29 -4.73 7.99 7.39
CA SER A 29 -5.95 7.50 8.03
C SER A 29 -7.09 8.51 7.97
N LEU A 30 -6.81 9.80 8.17
CA LEU A 30 -7.81 10.87 8.05
C LEU A 30 -8.32 10.96 6.60
N LEU A 31 -7.42 10.93 5.61
CA LEU A 31 -7.82 10.95 4.19
C LEU A 31 -8.73 9.77 3.83
N ILE A 32 -8.36 8.55 4.25
CA ILE A 32 -9.13 7.33 3.97
C ILE A 32 -10.50 7.41 4.65
N SER A 33 -10.55 7.82 5.93
CA SER A 33 -11.82 7.99 6.66
C SER A 33 -12.77 9.01 6.01
N TYR A 34 -12.20 10.01 5.32
CA TYR A 34 -12.98 10.98 4.56
C TYR A 34 -13.54 10.35 3.29
N LEU A 35 -12.71 9.64 2.52
CA LEU A 35 -13.11 8.99 1.27
C LEU A 35 -14.16 7.89 1.49
N ASP A 36 -14.04 7.10 2.55
CA ASP A 36 -14.97 6.01 2.90
C ASP A 36 -16.42 6.47 3.08
N LYS A 37 -16.65 7.77 3.33
CA LYS A 37 -18.01 8.35 3.39
C LYS A 37 -18.66 8.50 2.02
N TRP A 38 -17.88 8.49 0.95
CA TRP A 38 -18.32 8.81 -0.41
C TRP A 38 -18.14 7.66 -1.41
N VAL A 39 -17.38 6.62 -1.05
CA VAL A 39 -17.11 5.47 -1.92
C VAL A 39 -17.59 4.16 -1.29
N GLY A 40 -17.90 3.17 -2.12
CA GLY A 40 -18.37 1.87 -1.62
C GLY A 40 -17.29 1.03 -0.95
N LYS A 41 -16.02 1.17 -1.35
CA LYS A 41 -14.89 0.43 -0.78
C LYS A 41 -13.56 1.12 -1.08
N THR A 42 -12.76 1.36 -0.05
CA THR A 42 -11.35 1.76 -0.19
C THR A 42 -10.44 0.56 0.06
N ILE A 43 -9.38 0.42 -0.74
CA ILE A 43 -8.36 -0.62 -0.57
C ILE A 43 -7.00 0.06 -0.55
N LEU A 44 -6.31 -0.01 0.59
CA LEU A 44 -4.94 0.47 0.70
C LEU A 44 -3.97 -0.68 0.42
N ILE A 45 -3.14 -0.55 -0.60
CA ILE A 45 -2.12 -1.55 -0.95
C ILE A 45 -0.75 -0.96 -0.67
N GLY A 46 -0.01 -1.55 0.27
CA GLY A 46 1.36 -1.18 0.57
C GLY A 46 2.36 -2.12 -0.10
N ILE A 47 3.48 -1.58 -0.58
CA ILE A 47 4.64 -2.35 -1.05
C ILE A 47 5.81 -2.10 -0.09
N GLN A 48 6.45 -3.15 0.40
CA GLN A 48 7.59 -3.05 1.29
C GLN A 48 8.82 -2.54 0.51
N PRO A 49 9.37 -1.34 0.82
CA PRO A 49 10.53 -0.80 0.13
C PRO A 49 11.79 -1.60 0.44
N GLU A 50 12.75 -1.54 -0.48
CA GLU A 50 14.09 -2.13 -0.31
C GLU A 50 15.05 -1.18 0.42
N ARG A 51 14.97 0.13 0.12
CA ARG A 51 15.74 1.20 0.76
C ARG A 51 14.85 2.42 0.91
N MET A 52 15.04 3.16 2.00
CA MET A 52 14.31 4.40 2.27
C MET A 52 15.12 5.66 1.89
N GLU A 53 16.43 5.49 1.65
CA GLU A 53 17.40 6.58 1.60
C GLU A 53 17.55 7.18 0.19
N ASP A 54 17.34 6.38 -0.86
CA ASP A 54 17.53 6.79 -2.24
C ASP A 54 16.19 7.11 -2.92
N PHE A 55 15.68 8.32 -2.71
CA PHE A 55 14.50 8.85 -3.41
C PHE A 55 14.68 8.95 -4.94
N GLN A 56 15.88 8.69 -5.47
CA GLN A 56 16.18 8.88 -6.88
C GLN A 56 15.80 7.68 -7.76
N ARG A 57 15.77 6.44 -7.23
CA ARG A 57 15.49 5.25 -8.05
C ARG A 57 14.74 4.16 -7.29
N ILE A 58 13.56 3.83 -7.79
CA ILE A 58 12.79 2.66 -7.36
C ILE A 58 13.51 1.39 -7.83
N SER A 59 13.73 0.44 -6.92
CA SER A 59 14.40 -0.81 -7.25
C SER A 59 13.61 -1.67 -8.25
N LYS A 60 14.31 -2.49 -9.04
CA LYS A 60 13.67 -3.38 -10.01
C LYS A 60 12.63 -4.28 -9.36
N ARG A 61 12.92 -4.79 -8.16
CA ARG A 61 12.01 -5.64 -7.36
C ARG A 61 10.71 -4.93 -7.04
N LEU A 62 10.76 -3.65 -6.64
CA LEU A 62 9.56 -2.84 -6.41
C LEU A 62 8.76 -2.60 -7.70
N GLN A 63 9.46 -2.33 -8.81
CA GLN A 63 8.80 -2.11 -10.10
C GLN A 63 8.08 -3.38 -10.59
N ASP A 64 8.68 -4.55 -10.40
CA ASP A 64 8.07 -5.85 -10.72
C ASP A 64 6.81 -6.08 -9.88
N SER A 65 6.86 -5.77 -8.59
CA SER A 65 5.69 -5.84 -7.71
C SER A 65 4.58 -4.88 -8.12
N ALA A 66 4.91 -3.64 -8.47
CA ALA A 66 3.92 -2.68 -8.97
C ALA A 66 3.26 -3.18 -10.27
N ARG A 67 4.04 -3.74 -11.20
CA ARG A 67 3.50 -4.38 -12.42
C ARG A 67 2.57 -5.55 -12.11
N ASN A 68 2.93 -6.38 -11.12
CA ASN A 68 2.09 -7.49 -10.68
C ASN A 68 0.74 -6.98 -10.14
N ILE A 69 0.75 -5.99 -9.26
CA ILE A 69 -0.47 -5.37 -8.72
C ILE A 69 -1.35 -4.83 -9.87
N ILE A 70 -0.77 -4.12 -10.84
CA ILE A 70 -1.50 -3.58 -11.99
C ILE A 70 -2.20 -4.71 -12.77
N GLU A 71 -1.53 -5.83 -13.00
CA GLU A 71 -2.12 -6.98 -13.70
C GLU A 71 -3.24 -7.65 -12.90
N ILE A 72 -3.11 -7.74 -11.57
CA ILE A 72 -4.18 -8.21 -10.68
C ILE A 72 -5.41 -7.31 -10.80
N LEU A 73 -5.22 -5.99 -10.74
CA LEU A 73 -6.30 -5.00 -10.83
C LEU A 73 -6.99 -5.02 -12.20
N LYS A 74 -6.23 -5.06 -13.30
CA LYS A 74 -6.77 -5.15 -14.66
C LYS A 74 -7.60 -6.41 -14.87
N LYS A 75 -7.16 -7.53 -14.32
CA LYS A 75 -7.88 -8.82 -14.39
C LYS A 75 -8.96 -8.97 -13.33
N LYS A 76 -9.17 -7.94 -12.47
CA LYS A 76 -10.12 -7.94 -11.35
C LYS A 76 -9.95 -9.13 -10.40
N LYS A 77 -8.73 -9.64 -10.24
CA LYS A 77 -8.42 -10.82 -9.43
C LYS A 77 -8.13 -10.44 -7.97
N PHE A 78 -9.05 -9.71 -7.35
CA PHE A 78 -8.85 -9.13 -6.01
C PHE A 78 -8.55 -10.18 -4.93
N GLN A 79 -8.95 -11.44 -5.12
CA GLN A 79 -8.61 -12.57 -4.25
C GLN A 79 -7.09 -12.87 -4.16
N GLU A 80 -6.29 -12.39 -5.12
CA GLU A 80 -4.83 -12.52 -5.08
C GLU A 80 -4.17 -11.46 -4.16
N LEU A 81 -4.91 -10.42 -3.78
CA LEU A 81 -4.44 -9.41 -2.84
C LEU A 81 -4.57 -9.93 -1.41
N ARG A 82 -3.44 -10.37 -0.84
CA ARG A 82 -3.39 -10.85 0.55
C ARG A 82 -3.42 -9.67 1.53
N GLU A 83 -4.20 -9.82 2.59
CA GLU A 83 -4.24 -8.88 3.70
C GLU A 83 -2.98 -9.01 4.57
N LEU A 84 -2.55 -7.89 5.16
CA LEU A 84 -1.45 -7.86 6.10
C LEU A 84 -1.88 -8.50 7.43
N SER A 85 -1.44 -9.75 7.65
CA SER A 85 -1.64 -10.51 8.88
C SER A 85 -1.02 -9.86 10.11
#